data_AF-A0A4Z0J324-F1
#
_entry.id   AF-A0A4Z0J324-F1
#
_cell.length_a   1.000
_cell.length_b   1.000
_cell.length_c   1.000
_cell.angle_alpha   90.00
_cell.angle_beta   90.00
_cell.angle_gamma   90.00
#
_symmetry.space_group_name_H-M   'P 1'
#
loop_
_entity.id
_entity.type
_entity.pdbx_description
1 polymer ?
#
loop_
_entity_poly.entity_id
_entity_poly.type
_entity_poly.pdbx_seq_one_letter_code
_entity_poly.pdbx_strand_id
1 'polypeptide(L)'
;MKRSDSYRRVAAARREQAQKLRTIANQLVAGGDDPLDDLGLLRLAEIQIEPTRKAIVKEAKTDGFDWQQIGDILCMSAEDAELLYGDKES
;
A
#
# COMPACT_ATOMS: atom_id res chain seq x y z
N MET A 1 -27.20 8.93 1.45
CA MET A 1 -26.02 9.78 1.22
C MET A 1 -24.92 8.91 0.62
N LYS A 2 -24.41 9.28 -0.56
CA LYS A 2 -23.86 8.35 -1.56
C LYS A 2 -22.52 7.71 -1.12
N ARG A 3 -22.48 6.37 -0.97
CA ARG A 3 -21.25 5.56 -0.75
C ARG A 3 -20.10 5.93 -1.72
N SER A 4 -20.46 6.34 -2.94
CA SER A 4 -19.58 6.90 -3.98
C SER A 4 -18.74 8.11 -3.54
N ASP A 5 -19.27 9.03 -2.73
CA ASP A 5 -18.56 10.26 -2.36
C ASP A 5 -17.55 10.04 -1.22
N SER A 6 -17.71 8.96 -0.46
CA SER A 6 -16.72 8.51 0.53
C SER A 6 -15.54 7.83 -0.17
N TYR A 7 -15.83 6.89 -1.07
CA TYR A 7 -14.83 6.22 -1.91
C TYR A 7 -13.98 7.20 -2.73
N ARG A 8 -14.60 8.22 -3.34
CA ARG A 8 -13.84 9.25 -4.09
C ARG A 8 -12.90 10.06 -3.21
N ARG A 9 -13.29 10.38 -1.98
CA ARG A 9 -12.45 11.15 -1.04
C ARG A 9 -11.29 10.33 -0.52
N VAL A 10 -11.53 9.07 -0.17
CA VAL A 10 -10.47 8.13 0.21
C VAL A 10 -9.52 7.93 -0.97
N ALA A 11 -10.04 7.65 -2.16
CA ALA A 11 -9.23 7.50 -3.38
C ALA A 11 -8.40 8.76 -3.72
N ALA A 12 -8.94 9.96 -3.50
CA ALA A 12 -8.22 11.22 -3.72
C ALA A 12 -7.08 11.42 -2.72
N ALA A 13 -7.32 11.21 -1.42
CA ALA A 13 -6.29 11.29 -0.39
C ALA A 13 -5.19 10.23 -0.59
N ARG A 14 -5.57 9.03 -1.04
CA ARG A 14 -4.63 7.95 -1.35
C ARG A 14 -3.82 8.21 -2.63
N ARG A 15 -4.42 8.86 -3.65
CA ARG A 15 -3.67 9.36 -4.83
C ARG A 15 -2.61 10.37 -4.44
N GLU A 16 -2.92 11.28 -3.54
CA GLU A 16 -1.96 12.28 -3.06
C GLU A 16 -0.77 11.62 -2.34
N GLN A 17 -1.04 10.61 -1.49
CA GLN A 17 0.01 9.82 -0.83
C GLN A 17 0.86 9.03 -1.84
N ALA A 18 0.23 8.41 -2.85
CA ALA A 18 0.95 7.70 -3.91
C ALA A 18 1.81 8.66 -4.76
N GLN A 19 1.34 9.88 -5.02
CA GLN A 19 2.13 10.91 -5.71
C GLN A 19 3.32 11.37 -4.87
N LYS A 20 3.16 11.56 -3.56
CA LYS A 20 4.29 11.87 -2.65
C LYS A 20 5.34 10.76 -2.69
N LEU A 21 4.92 9.50 -2.61
CA LEU A 21 5.81 8.35 -2.71
C LEU A 21 6.53 8.27 -4.06
N ARG A 22 5.81 8.53 -5.16
CA ARG A 22 6.41 8.57 -6.50
C ARG A 22 7.43 9.69 -6.64
N THR A 23 7.16 10.87 -6.09
CA THR A 23 8.11 11.99 -6.09
C THR A 23 9.36 11.64 -5.30
N ILE A 24 9.20 11.05 -4.11
CA ILE A 24 10.32 10.57 -3.30
C ILE A 24 11.11 9.53 -4.11
N ALA A 25 10.47 8.48 -4.64
CA ALA A 25 11.13 7.46 -5.45
C ALA A 25 11.88 8.04 -6.66
N ASN A 26 11.29 9.00 -7.39
CA ASN A 26 11.94 9.63 -8.53
C ASN A 26 13.16 10.48 -8.14
N GLN A 27 13.12 11.17 -6.99
CA GLN A 27 14.25 11.94 -6.48
C GLN A 27 15.40 11.04 -6.04
N LEU A 28 15.06 9.86 -5.53
CA LEU A 28 16.01 8.84 -5.08
C LEU A 28 16.72 8.17 -6.26
N VAL A 29 15.98 7.81 -7.31
CA VAL A 29 16.54 7.27 -8.57
C VAL A 29 17.44 8.28 -9.29
N ALA A 30 17.18 9.59 -9.15
CA ALA A 30 17.98 10.62 -9.81
C ALA A 30 19.34 10.89 -9.14
N GLY A 31 19.59 10.36 -7.94
CA GLY A 31 20.83 10.58 -7.16
C GLY A 31 21.73 9.37 -7.00
N GLY A 32 21.35 8.19 -7.50
CA GLY A 32 22.01 6.92 -7.19
C GLY A 32 23.20 6.58 -8.11
N ASP A 33 24.41 6.89 -7.65
CA ASP A 33 25.65 6.20 -8.06
C ASP A 33 26.07 5.13 -7.02
N ASP A 34 25.28 4.91 -5.95
CA ASP A 34 25.59 3.98 -4.86
C ASP A 34 24.47 2.93 -4.61
N PRO A 35 24.69 1.63 -4.91
CA PRO A 35 23.69 0.58 -4.79
C PRO A 35 23.31 0.23 -3.34
N LEU A 36 24.08 0.65 -2.33
CA LEU A 36 23.71 0.46 -0.92
C LEU A 36 22.66 1.48 -0.45
N ASP A 37 22.61 2.65 -1.08
CA ASP A 37 21.61 3.68 -0.77
C ASP A 37 20.24 3.27 -1.34
N ASP A 38 20.21 2.67 -2.54
CA ASP A 38 18.99 2.20 -3.19
C ASP A 38 18.17 1.19 -2.36
N LEU A 39 18.84 0.27 -1.65
CA LEU A 39 18.19 -0.68 -0.74
C LEU A 39 17.59 -0.01 0.49
N GLY A 40 18.29 0.95 1.09
CA GLY A 40 17.79 1.74 2.22
C GLY A 40 16.59 2.60 1.83
N LEU A 41 16.61 3.11 0.61
CA LEU A 41 15.58 3.94 0.02
C LEU A 41 14.32 3.14 -0.36
N LEU A 42 14.49 1.95 -0.94
CA LEU A 42 13.40 0.97 -1.11
C LEU A 42 12.77 0.61 0.23
N ARG A 43 13.60 0.39 1.26
CA ARG A 43 13.10 0.06 2.59
C ARG A 43 12.30 1.20 3.23
N LEU A 44 12.74 2.44 3.05
CA LEU A 44 11.98 3.63 3.47
C LEU A 44 10.65 3.75 2.73
N ALA A 45 10.63 3.50 1.42
CA ALA A 45 9.40 3.49 0.65
C ALA A 45 8.43 2.40 1.12
N GLU A 46 8.92 1.19 1.38
CA GLU A 46 8.14 0.08 1.96
C GLU A 46 7.50 0.49 3.29
N ILE A 47 8.29 1.07 4.21
CA ILE A 47 7.81 1.55 5.52
C ILE A 47 6.68 2.57 5.37
N GLN A 48 6.79 3.48 4.40
CA GLN A 48 5.78 4.53 4.17
C GLN A 48 4.52 4.02 3.45
N ILE A 49 4.64 2.98 2.62
CA ILE A 49 3.52 2.36 1.92
C ILE A 49 2.71 1.44 2.84
N GLU A 50 3.36 0.83 3.82
CA GLU A 50 2.76 -0.18 4.70
C GLU A 50 1.47 0.28 5.43
N PRO A 51 1.38 1.50 6.01
CA PRO A 51 0.13 2.02 6.57
C PRO A 51 -1.01 2.11 5.55
N THR A 52 -0.68 2.37 4.28
CA THR A 52 -1.67 2.42 3.19
C THR A 52 -2.19 1.03 2.84
N ARG A 53 -1.30 0.04 2.75
CA ARG A 53 -1.70 -1.37 2.53
C ARG A 53 -2.62 -1.87 3.65
N LYS A 54 -2.28 -1.61 4.91
CA LYS A 54 -3.13 -1.97 6.07
C LYS A 54 -4.52 -1.33 5.99
N ALA A 55 -4.60 -0.07 5.57
CA ALA A 55 -5.90 0.59 5.42
C ALA A 55 -6.75 0.00 4.30
N ILE A 56 -6.12 -0.34 3.15
CA ILE A 56 -6.78 -1.02 2.03
C ILE A 56 -7.32 -2.38 2.49
N VAL A 57 -6.49 -3.18 3.18
CA VAL A 57 -6.92 -4.49 3.70
C VAL A 57 -8.08 -4.34 4.68
N LYS A 58 -8.01 -3.38 5.62
CA LYS A 58 -9.09 -3.15 6.59
C LYS A 58 -10.41 -2.79 5.91
N GLU A 59 -10.38 -1.94 4.88
CA GLU A 59 -11.56 -1.57 4.11
C GLU A 59 -12.10 -2.77 3.32
N ALA A 60 -11.23 -3.51 2.63
CA ALA A 60 -11.60 -4.70 1.88
C ALA A 60 -12.22 -5.81 2.76
N LYS A 61 -11.65 -6.08 3.95
CA LYS A 61 -12.23 -7.01 4.92
C LYS A 61 -13.60 -6.55 5.42
N THR A 62 -13.78 -5.25 5.65
CA THR A 62 -15.08 -4.67 6.07
C THR A 62 -16.13 -4.85 4.99
N ASP A 63 -15.72 -4.74 3.72
CA ASP A 63 -16.58 -4.92 2.55
C ASP A 63 -16.77 -6.42 2.18
N GLY A 64 -16.17 -7.35 2.91
CA GLY A 64 -16.35 -8.80 2.76
C GLY A 64 -15.53 -9.46 1.66
N PHE A 65 -14.43 -8.83 1.24
CA PHE A 65 -13.52 -9.40 0.22
C PHE A 65 -12.77 -10.62 0.79
N ASP A 66 -12.56 -11.62 -0.05
CA ASP A 66 -11.71 -12.76 0.28
C ASP A 66 -10.21 -12.43 0.07
N TRP A 67 -9.33 -13.31 0.56
CA TRP A 67 -7.87 -13.10 0.47
C TRP A 67 -7.33 -13.16 -0.95
N GLN A 68 -8.01 -13.85 -1.87
CA GLN A 68 -7.63 -13.86 -3.28
C GLN A 68 -7.81 -12.46 -3.88
N GLN A 69 -8.98 -11.86 -3.65
CA GLN A 69 -9.29 -10.51 -4.11
C GLN A 69 -8.39 -9.46 -3.44
N ILE A 70 -8.08 -9.62 -2.16
CA ILE A 70 -7.15 -8.73 -1.44
C ILE A 70 -5.72 -8.86 -2.00
N GLY A 71 -5.26 -10.09 -2.28
CA GLY A 71 -3.97 -10.33 -2.92
C GLY A 71 -3.87 -9.65 -4.29
N ASP A 72 -4.92 -9.76 -5.11
CA ASP A 72 -5.00 -9.09 -6.42
C ASP A 72 -4.90 -7.56 -6.29
N ILE A 73 -5.57 -6.94 -5.31
CA ILE A 73 -5.49 -5.49 -5.05
C ILE A 73 -4.08 -5.06 -4.63
N LEU A 74 -3.39 -5.89 -3.85
CA LEU A 74 -2.05 -5.64 -3.33
C LEU A 74 -0.93 -6.09 -4.27
N CYS A 75 -1.28 -6.67 -5.43
CA CYS A 75 -0.37 -7.29 -6.38
C CYS A 75 0.56 -8.33 -5.73
N MET A 76 0.02 -9.21 -4.90
CA MET A 76 0.74 -10.30 -4.23
C MET A 76 -0.11 -11.56 -4.15
N SER A 77 0.47 -12.68 -3.74
CA SER A 77 -0.28 -13.91 -3.55
C SER A 77 -1.30 -13.77 -2.42
N ALA A 78 -2.38 -14.55 -2.48
CA ALA A 78 -3.37 -14.60 -1.41
C ALA A 78 -2.74 -15.07 -0.08
N GLU A 79 -1.83 -16.06 -0.16
CA GLU A 79 -1.10 -16.61 0.98
C GLU A 79 -0.21 -15.54 1.64
N ASP A 80 0.52 -14.74 0.86
CA ASP A 80 1.34 -13.64 1.39
C ASP A 80 0.46 -12.55 2.00
N ALA A 81 -0.65 -12.20 1.36
CA ALA A 81 -1.58 -11.20 1.87
C ALA A 81 -2.20 -11.63 3.20
N GLU A 82 -2.62 -12.89 3.32
CA GLU A 82 -3.14 -13.47 4.56
C GLU A 82 -2.05 -13.60 5.62
N LEU A 83 -0.83 -14.00 5.27
CA LEU A 83 0.29 -14.12 6.21
C LEU A 83 0.68 -12.77 6.81
N LEU A 84 0.70 -11.72 5.99
CA LEU A 84 1.15 -10.38 6.37
C LEU A 84 0.06 -9.55 7.06
N TYR A 85 -1.21 -9.71 6.65
CA TYR A 85 -2.31 -8.84 7.07
C TYR A 85 -3.50 -9.60 7.67
N GLY A 86 -3.47 -10.92 7.70
CA GLY A 86 -4.43 -11.74 8.44
C GLY A 86 -4.36 -11.44 9.92
N ASP A 87 -5.52 -11.43 10.58
CA ASP A 87 -5.56 -11.25 12.02
C ASP A 87 -4.92 -12.48 12.66
N LYS A 88 -3.73 -12.30 13.23
CA LYS A 88 -3.22 -13.25 14.22
C LYS A 88 -4.00 -12.97 15.50
N GLU A 89 -5.15 -13.59 15.66
CA GLU A 89 -5.82 -13.61 16.95
C GLU A 89 -4.80 -14.09 18.02
N SER A 90 -4.56 -13.24 19.01
CA SER A 90 -4.00 -13.56 20.32
C SER A 90 -4.99 -13.10 21.37
#